data_AF-A0A949ZRD7-F1
#
_entry.id   AF-A0A949ZRD7-F1
#
_cell.length_a   1.000
_cell.length_b   1.000
_cell.length_c   1.000
_cell.angle_alpha   90.00
_cell.angle_beta   90.00
_cell.angle_gamma   90.00
#
_symmetry.space_group_name_H-M   'P 1'
#
loop_
_entity.id
_entity.type
_entity.pdbx_description
1 polymer ?
#
loop_
_entity_poly.entity_id
_entity_poly.type
_entity_poly.pdbx_seq_one_letter_code
_entity_poly.pdbx_strand_id
1 'polypeptide(L)'
;MGKEISQLETARLTITWSKQADLILRSYLGAQGMRKGDISKFIEEAVRWRIFHDTIQEARATFADVPPEELERMIADAVEEVRARRYRAGK
;
A
#
# COMPACT_ATOMS: atom_id res chain seq x y z
N MET A 1 -27.22 -3.19 -10.68
CA MET A 1 -26.60 -2.95 -9.36
C MET A 1 -25.35 -3.81 -9.29
N GLY A 2 -24.17 -3.18 -9.21
CA GLY A 2 -22.80 -3.74 -9.07
C GLY A 2 -22.54 -5.18 -9.50
N LYS A 3 -21.90 -5.38 -10.67
CA LYS A 3 -21.17 -6.61 -10.94
C LYS A 3 -20.15 -6.81 -9.82
N GLU A 4 -20.26 -7.91 -9.10
CA GLU A 4 -19.22 -8.41 -8.22
C GLU A 4 -17.94 -8.54 -9.06
N ILE A 5 -16.98 -7.64 -8.84
CA ILE A 5 -15.67 -7.72 -9.49
C ILE A 5 -15.00 -8.93 -8.88
N SER A 6 -15.08 -10.06 -9.57
CA SER A 6 -14.33 -11.26 -9.25
C SER A 6 -12.84 -10.88 -9.18
N GLN A 7 -12.19 -11.26 -8.08
CA GLN A 7 -10.80 -10.95 -7.72
C GLN A 7 -9.73 -11.52 -8.70
N LEU A 8 -10.12 -11.87 -9.93
CA LEU A 8 -9.32 -12.56 -10.95
C LEU A 8 -9.41 -11.92 -12.35
N GLU A 9 -10.09 -10.78 -12.52
CA GLU A 9 -10.09 -10.10 -13.83
C GLU A 9 -8.74 -9.40 -14.10
N THR A 10 -7.99 -9.90 -15.09
CA THR A 10 -6.75 -9.28 -15.55
C THR A 10 -7.07 -8.11 -16.48
N ALA A 11 -6.64 -6.90 -16.09
CA ALA A 11 -6.68 -5.73 -16.96
C ALA A 11 -5.42 -5.63 -17.82
N ARG A 12 -5.57 -5.32 -19.12
CA ARG A 12 -4.43 -5.03 -20.00
C ARG A 12 -4.12 -3.53 -19.93
N LEU A 13 -2.87 -3.21 -19.64
CA LEU A 13 -2.37 -1.85 -19.56
C LEU A 13 -1.24 -1.62 -20.59
N THR A 14 -1.37 -0.57 -21.40
CA THR A 14 -0.29 -0.04 -22.25
C THR A 14 0.13 1.31 -21.68
N ILE A 15 1.42 1.49 -21.42
CA ILE A 15 1.99 2.73 -20.88
C ILE A 15 3.17 3.20 -21.72
N THR A 16 3.37 4.52 -21.73
CA THR A 16 4.56 5.15 -22.31
C THR A 16 5.39 5.75 -21.19
N TRP A 17 6.69 5.47 -21.21
CA TRP A 17 7.66 5.95 -20.22
C TRP A 17 9.04 6.08 -20.84
N SER A 18 10.00 6.61 -20.09
CA SER A 18 11.34 6.87 -20.62
C SER A 18 12.07 5.57 -20.96
N LYS A 19 12.90 5.62 -22.03
CA LYS A 19 13.78 4.51 -22.41
C LYS A 19 14.73 4.10 -21.28
N GLN A 20 15.14 5.08 -20.47
CA GLN A 20 16.02 4.85 -19.33
C GLN A 20 15.32 4.02 -18.24
N ALA A 21 14.06 4.32 -17.93
CA ALA A 21 13.29 3.55 -16.95
C ALA A 21 13.06 2.11 -17.44
N ASP A 22 12.76 1.93 -18.74
CA ASP A 22 12.64 0.59 -19.35
C ASP A 22 13.93 -0.20 -19.23
N LEU A 23 15.08 0.42 -19.54
CA LEU A 23 16.39 -0.24 -19.44
C LEU A 23 16.69 -0.64 -17.99
N ILE A 24 16.54 0.28 -17.04
CA ILE A 24 16.80 0.02 -15.62
C ILE A 24 15.92 -1.12 -15.11
N LEU A 25 14.62 -1.09 -15.40
CA LEU A 25 13.69 -2.14 -14.95
C LEU A 25 14.08 -3.50 -15.52
N ARG A 26 14.34 -3.58 -16.83
CA ARG A 26 14.70 -4.84 -17.49
C ARG A 26 16.05 -5.36 -17.02
N SER A 27 17.04 -4.51 -16.81
CA SER A 27 18.32 -4.91 -16.24
C SER A 27 18.17 -5.43 -14.82
N TYR A 28 17.39 -4.75 -13.97
CA TYR A 28 17.11 -5.17 -12.60
C TYR A 28 16.43 -6.53 -12.54
N LEU A 29 15.32 -6.73 -13.28
CA LEU A 29 14.62 -8.00 -13.33
C LEU A 29 15.47 -9.09 -14.00
N GLY A 30 16.22 -8.74 -15.04
CA GLY A 30 17.12 -9.65 -15.75
C GLY A 30 18.17 -10.25 -14.82
N ALA A 31 18.77 -9.44 -13.94
CA ALA A 31 19.72 -9.89 -12.93
C ALA A 31 19.11 -10.90 -11.92
N GLN A 32 17.79 -10.93 -11.78
CA GLN A 32 17.04 -11.83 -10.89
C GLN A 32 16.48 -13.06 -11.62
N GLY A 33 16.79 -13.26 -12.92
CA GLY A 33 16.28 -14.38 -13.70
C GLY A 33 14.86 -14.17 -14.22
N MET A 34 14.57 -12.94 -14.68
CA MET A 34 13.29 -12.49 -15.25
C MET A 34 12.56 -13.56 -16.09
N ARG A 35 11.27 -13.75 -15.79
CA ARG A 35 10.33 -14.61 -16.51
C ARG A 35 9.23 -13.77 -17.16
N LYS A 36 8.48 -14.41 -18.06
CA LYS A 36 7.30 -13.80 -18.66
C LYS A 36 6.32 -13.38 -17.56
N GLY A 37 5.92 -12.10 -17.58
CA GLY A 37 4.98 -11.52 -16.61
C GLY A 37 5.63 -10.80 -15.44
N ASP A 38 6.95 -10.91 -15.23
CA ASP A 38 7.59 -10.27 -14.08
C ASP A 38 7.61 -8.74 -14.18
N ILE A 39 7.65 -8.17 -15.39
CA ILE A 39 7.44 -6.72 -15.59
C ILE A 39 6.06 -6.31 -15.10
N SER A 40 5.01 -7.06 -15.48
CA SER A 40 3.63 -6.74 -15.07
C SER A 40 3.47 -6.85 -13.56
N LYS A 41 4.00 -7.92 -12.94
CA LYS A 41 4.00 -8.08 -11.48
C LYS A 41 4.75 -6.96 -10.77
N PHE A 42 5.93 -6.63 -11.26
CA PHE A 42 6.74 -5.55 -10.68
C PHE A 42 5.99 -4.21 -10.73
N ILE A 43 5.35 -3.88 -11.86
CA ILE A 43 4.57 -2.65 -11.99
C ILE A 43 3.36 -2.68 -11.05
N GLU A 44 2.65 -3.81 -10.94
CA GLU A 44 1.52 -3.96 -10.02
C GLU A 44 1.94 -3.74 -8.56
N GLU A 45 3.03 -4.37 -8.14
CA GLU A 45 3.60 -4.21 -6.81
C GLU A 45 4.07 -2.77 -6.56
N ALA A 46 4.75 -2.16 -7.52
CA ALA A 46 5.22 -0.78 -7.42
C ALA A 46 4.05 0.22 -7.27
N VAL A 47 2.95 0.01 -8.00
CA VAL A 47 1.74 0.83 -7.87
C VAL A 47 1.12 0.65 -6.49
N ARG A 48 0.98 -0.59 -6.01
CA ARG A 48 0.45 -0.88 -4.67
C ARG A 48 1.30 -0.22 -3.58
N TRP A 49 2.62 -0.36 -3.68
CA TRP A 49 3.56 0.26 -2.75
C TRP A 49 3.51 1.78 -2.79
N ARG A 50 3.37 2.38 -3.98
CA ARG A 50 3.30 3.83 -4.10
C ARG A 50 2.06 4.39 -3.43
N ILE A 51 0.90 3.81 -3.71
CA ILE A 51 -0.37 4.23 -3.11
C ILE A 51 -0.30 4.06 -1.59
N PHE A 52 0.16 2.91 -1.11
CA PHE A 52 0.32 2.66 0.32
C PHE A 52 1.24 3.68 1.00
N HIS A 53 2.39 3.98 0.38
CA HIS A 53 3.31 4.97 0.90
C HIS A 53 2.66 6.34 0.99
N ASP A 54 2.01 6.81 -0.08
CA ASP A 54 1.35 8.11 -0.11
C ASP A 54 0.23 8.18 0.96
N THR A 55 -0.56 7.12 1.14
CA THR A 55 -1.59 7.04 2.20
C THR A 55 -0.98 7.10 3.60
N ILE A 56 0.15 6.42 3.85
CA ILE A 56 0.83 6.54 5.14
C ILE A 56 1.35 7.97 5.36
N GLN A 57 1.91 8.60 4.34
CA GLN A 57 2.40 9.97 4.49
C GLN A 57 1.27 10.94 4.79
N GLU A 58 0.13 10.81 4.11
CA GLU A 58 -1.06 11.63 4.38
C GLU A 58 -1.60 11.41 5.80
N ALA A 59 -1.70 10.15 6.24
CA ALA A 59 -2.11 9.82 7.59
C ALA A 59 -1.15 10.43 8.63
N ARG A 60 0.17 10.36 8.39
CA ARG A 60 1.18 10.94 9.27
C ARG A 60 1.16 12.46 9.27
N ALA A 61 0.94 13.10 8.13
CA ALA A 61 0.87 14.56 8.00
C ALA A 61 -0.24 15.14 8.89
N THR A 62 -1.35 14.42 9.04
CA THR A 62 -2.45 14.79 9.97
C THR A 62 -1.99 14.96 11.41
N PHE A 63 -0.94 14.26 11.83
CA PHE A 63 -0.41 14.30 13.19
C PHE A 63 0.95 15.00 13.27
N ALA A 64 1.40 15.68 12.22
CA ALA A 64 2.74 16.26 12.16
C ALA A 64 3.00 17.31 13.24
N ASP A 65 1.96 18.05 13.64
CA ASP A 65 2.03 19.12 14.65
C ASP A 65 1.65 18.64 16.07
N VAL A 66 1.37 17.34 16.25
CA VAL A 66 0.98 16.79 17.55
C VAL A 66 2.25 16.45 18.35
N PRO A 67 2.41 16.97 19.59
CA PRO A 67 3.53 16.62 20.46
C PRO A 67 3.60 15.11 20.72
N PRO A 68 4.80 14.52 20.82
CA PRO A 68 4.95 13.07 21.05
C PRO A 68 4.16 12.54 22.24
N GLU A 69 4.11 13.29 23.34
CA GLU A 69 3.40 12.89 24.56
C GLU A 69 1.88 12.88 24.37
N GLU A 70 1.36 13.80 23.55
CA GLU A 70 -0.05 13.85 23.19
C GLU A 70 -0.40 12.71 22.23
N LEU A 71 0.48 12.41 21.27
CA LEU A 71 0.32 11.29 20.37
C LEU A 71 0.31 9.95 21.13
N GLU A 72 1.22 9.76 22.09
CA GLU A 72 1.26 8.58 22.94
C GLU A 72 -0.04 8.41 23.75
N ARG A 73 -0.57 9.50 24.30
CA ARG A 73 -1.87 9.49 24.98
C ARG A 73 -3.02 9.11 24.05
N MET A 74 -3.08 9.71 22.85
CA MET A 74 -4.11 9.37 21.85
C MET A 74 -4.07 7.88 21.48
N ILE A 75 -2.87 7.30 21.36
CA ILE A 75 -2.70 5.87 21.09
C ILE A 75 -3.19 5.04 22.29
N ALA A 76 -2.81 5.41 23.52
CA ALA A 76 -3.23 4.69 24.72
C ALA A 76 -4.75 4.66 24.86
N ASP A 77 -5.39 5.82 24.69
CA ASP A 77 -6.85 5.99 24.78
C ASP A 77 -7.57 5.11 23.73
N ALA A 78 -7.09 5.13 22.48
CA ALA A 78 -7.66 4.33 21.39
C ALA A 78 -7.52 2.81 21.64
N VAL A 79 -6.36 2.37 22.15
CA VAL A 79 -6.13 0.96 22.49
C VAL A 79 -7.02 0.51 23.65
N GLU A 80 -7.19 1.35 24.67
CA GLU A 80 -8.06 1.07 25.80
C GLU A 80 -9.52 0.93 25.35
N GLU A 81 -10.00 1.81 24.45
CA GLU A 81 -11.35 1.73 23.90
C GLU A 81 -11.61 0.39 23.17
N VAL A 82 -10.67 -0.03 22.31
CA VAL A 82 -10.79 -1.31 21.58
C VAL A 82 -10.80 -2.49 22.54
N ARG A 83 -9.95 -2.49 23.58
CA ARG A 83 -9.92 -3.54 24.61
C ARG A 83 -11.23 -3.59 25.38
N ALA A 84 -11.75 -2.43 25.81
CA ALA A 84 -13.01 -2.32 26.51
C ALA A 84 -14.20 -2.79 25.65
N ARG A 85 -14.18 -2.51 24.34
CA ARG A 85 -15.19 -2.99 23.39
C ARG A 85 -15.14 -4.51 23.23
N ARG A 86 -13.96 -5.08 23.09
CA ARG A 86 -13.78 -6.55 22.97
C ARG A 86 -14.21 -7.29 24.23
N TYR A 87 -13.92 -6.74 25.42
CA TYR A 87 -14.37 -7.31 26.69
C TYR A 87 -15.90 -7.29 26.83
N ARG A 88 -16.56 -6.22 26.37
CA ARG A 88 -18.02 -6.09 26.36
C ARG A 88 -18.71 -7.04 25.36
N ALA A 89 -18.09 -7.32 24.21
CA ALA A 89 -18.64 -8.19 23.18
C ALA A 89 -18.44 -9.70 23.43
N GLY A 90 -17.58 -10.07 24.39
CA GLY A 90 -17.35 -11.45 24.82
C GLY A 90 -18.23 -11.91 25.99
N LYS A 91 -19.17 -11.07 26.43
CA LYS A 91 -20.17 -11.36 27.47
C LYS A 91 -21.55 -11.40 26.83
#